data_AF-A0A090WP19-F1
#
_entry.id   AF-A0A090WP19-F1
#
_cell.length_a   1.000
_cell.length_b   1.000
_cell.length_c   1.000
_cell.angle_alpha   90.00
_cell.angle_beta   90.00
_cell.angle_gamma   90.00
#
_symmetry.space_group_name_H-M   'P 1'
#
loop_
_entity.id
_entity.type
_entity.pdbx_description
1 polymer ?
#
loop_
_entity_poly.entity_id
_entity_poly.type
_entity_poly.pdbx_seq_one_letter_code
_entity_poly.pdbx_strand_id
1 'polypeptide(L)'
;MLSEYKDLMRWYSKDFSKNIKDFKKPRQERTETNTTPSQHNGAPGVNSNTSNSGFTRVIDSTKRIISGYVTSIGGEPLPGVNIYVKNDVFAAVTDFDGKYMINAEFGSILVYSYIGFLTEEVTLGSNFVVNVALKEDTSSLDEVVVVGYGVQKRTHVTGAVTAVSSESIENENIVVEALQGRVVGLNMESKRAPNNTDDASIRVHGLNLNDSENAPLYVVDGIVYSEEDFKDISAKNIDNIRVLKDGAGSSIYGSRASNGVILISTKSGILENKEKIEALNRKIDEEIVFKPWSPKAEYLVNLSKSETPEIAYKAYLKLRETYKNTPTFFMDIAEYFDSINQKELAVQIVTNLIEIDLDNHELSRALAYKLQYFKEDALAVYVYQEILKLRPEEPHSYRDLALAYEAVGEYQKAFDILFRIVNGELLEKDEDERFYGIEHIAYVEACHLASQHEDEITLTENQRKLLKTFDVDIRVVIDWNHNDTDLDLWVENPNDEKVLYSNKTSKDGGRLSEDITEGYGPEEFMIKKASKGDYEILVDYYADQVQKISGPTTLKVTIFTNYGRKNEKKEIRILRLNKKEDEIEVGTVSM
;
A
#
# COMPACT_ATOMS: atom_id res chain seq x y z
N MET A 1 -17.19 -3.61 -19.33
CA MET A 1 -18.29 -2.93 -18.57
C MET A 1 -19.57 -3.80 -18.41
N LEU A 2 -20.63 -3.72 -19.24
CA LEU A 2 -21.94 -4.36 -18.89
C LEU A 2 -21.92 -5.91 -18.78
N SER A 3 -21.00 -6.58 -19.47
CA SER A 3 -20.67 -8.00 -19.28
C SER A 3 -20.09 -8.25 -17.90
N GLU A 4 -19.04 -7.54 -17.52
CA GLU A 4 -18.32 -7.78 -16.27
C GLU A 4 -19.06 -7.29 -15.03
N TYR A 5 -19.89 -6.24 -15.12
CA TYR A 5 -20.85 -5.95 -14.05
C TYR A 5 -21.77 -7.14 -13.79
N LYS A 6 -22.19 -7.88 -14.83
CA LYS A 6 -22.97 -9.12 -14.64
C LYS A 6 -22.12 -10.23 -14.06
N ASP A 7 -20.84 -10.33 -14.39
CA ASP A 7 -19.96 -11.36 -13.83
C ASP A 7 -19.55 -11.07 -12.37
N LEU A 8 -19.30 -9.82 -11.99
CA LEU A 8 -19.16 -9.36 -10.61
C LEU A 8 -20.43 -9.67 -9.80
N MET A 9 -21.60 -9.27 -10.32
CA MET A 9 -22.88 -9.56 -9.67
C MET A 9 -23.17 -11.06 -9.59
N ARG A 10 -22.77 -11.85 -10.59
CA ARG A 10 -22.92 -13.30 -10.63
C ARG A 10 -22.01 -13.98 -9.63
N TRP A 11 -20.73 -13.59 -9.56
CA TRP A 11 -19.79 -14.03 -8.52
C TRP A 11 -20.35 -13.71 -7.13
N TYR A 12 -20.78 -12.47 -6.91
CA TYR A 12 -21.34 -12.04 -5.62
C TYR A 12 -22.62 -12.80 -5.26
N SER A 13 -23.45 -13.18 -6.24
CA SER A 13 -24.66 -13.99 -6.01
C SER A 13 -24.39 -15.47 -5.69
N LYS A 14 -23.17 -15.96 -5.89
CA LYS A 14 -22.81 -17.38 -5.74
C LYS A 14 -22.82 -17.81 -4.26
N ASP A 15 -23.29 -19.03 -4.02
CA ASP A 15 -23.27 -19.65 -2.69
C ASP A 15 -21.99 -20.48 -2.51
N PHE A 16 -21.02 -19.90 -1.81
CA PHE A 16 -19.76 -20.55 -1.45
C PHE A 16 -19.84 -21.44 -0.21
N SER A 17 -20.97 -21.48 0.51
CA SER A 17 -21.08 -22.30 1.73
C SER A 17 -21.25 -23.81 1.50
N LYS A 18 -21.28 -24.24 0.24
CA LYS A 18 -21.31 -25.65 -0.16
C LYS A 18 -19.89 -26.11 -0.49
N ASN A 19 -19.25 -26.75 0.50
CA ASN A 19 -17.95 -27.41 0.38
C ASN A 19 -17.72 -28.06 -0.99
N ILE A 20 -16.72 -27.58 -1.73
CA ILE A 20 -16.32 -28.13 -3.03
C ILE A 20 -15.59 -29.46 -2.79
N LYS A 21 -16.34 -30.54 -2.60
CA LYS A 21 -15.80 -31.90 -2.74
C LYS A 21 -15.54 -32.18 -4.21
N ASP A 22 -14.29 -32.49 -4.52
CA ASP A 22 -13.79 -33.15 -5.73
C ASP A 22 -14.21 -32.55 -7.10
N PHE A 23 -13.42 -31.60 -7.59
CA PHE A 23 -13.23 -31.42 -9.04
C PHE A 23 -11.86 -31.94 -9.48
N LYS A 24 -11.82 -33.16 -10.05
CA LYS A 24 -10.65 -33.64 -10.81
C LYS A 24 -10.50 -32.80 -12.07
N LYS A 25 -9.32 -32.17 -12.25
CA LYS A 25 -8.97 -31.42 -13.46
C LYS A 25 -9.10 -32.30 -14.73
N PRO A 26 -9.84 -31.88 -15.76
CA PRO A 26 -9.61 -32.34 -17.12
C PRO A 26 -8.24 -31.87 -17.62
N ARG A 27 -7.63 -32.64 -18.52
CA ARG A 27 -6.29 -32.45 -19.06
C ARG A 27 -6.28 -31.32 -20.10
N GLN A 28 -5.25 -30.47 -20.09
CA GLN A 28 -5.04 -29.47 -21.14
C GLN A 28 -4.77 -30.15 -22.49
N GLU A 29 -5.44 -29.70 -23.54
CA GLU A 29 -4.97 -29.83 -24.93
C GLU A 29 -4.50 -28.46 -25.41
N ARG A 30 -3.22 -28.36 -25.80
CA ARG A 30 -2.69 -27.21 -26.52
C ARG A 30 -3.07 -27.33 -27.99
N THR A 31 -3.50 -26.24 -28.61
CA THR A 31 -3.44 -26.09 -30.06
C THR A 31 -2.78 -24.76 -30.39
N GLU A 32 -1.57 -24.82 -30.92
CA GLU A 32 -0.89 -23.68 -31.53
C GLU A 32 -1.51 -23.40 -32.91
N THR A 33 -1.56 -22.14 -33.35
CA THR A 33 -1.05 -21.75 -34.69
C THR A 33 -1.05 -20.23 -34.93
N ASN A 34 0.15 -19.71 -35.16
CA ASN A 34 0.58 -18.77 -36.22
C ASN A 34 -0.15 -17.44 -36.48
N THR A 35 0.66 -16.38 -36.40
CA THR A 35 0.46 -15.02 -36.90
C THR A 35 0.61 -14.88 -38.43
N THR A 36 0.06 -13.81 -39.01
CA THR A 36 0.73 -12.82 -39.93
C THR A 36 -0.32 -11.82 -40.48
N PRO A 37 -0.06 -10.50 -40.53
CA PRO A 37 -1.07 -9.47 -40.83
C PRO A 37 -1.20 -9.05 -42.31
N SER A 38 -2.19 -8.23 -42.63
CA SER A 38 -2.36 -7.55 -43.94
C SER A 38 -2.72 -6.07 -43.78
N GLN A 39 -2.38 -5.23 -44.76
CA GLN A 39 -2.30 -3.77 -44.64
C GLN A 39 -3.43 -2.97 -45.33
N HIS A 40 -3.71 -1.79 -44.76
CA HIS A 40 -3.94 -0.47 -45.39
C HIS A 40 -5.12 -0.13 -46.34
N ASN A 41 -5.77 0.99 -45.94
CA ASN A 41 -6.05 2.24 -46.69
C ASN A 41 -7.37 2.46 -47.46
N GLY A 42 -8.00 3.63 -47.19
CA GLY A 42 -9.18 4.08 -47.94
C GLY A 42 -9.93 5.39 -47.58
N ALA A 43 -9.30 6.45 -47.04
CA ALA A 43 -9.62 7.88 -47.34
C ALA A 43 -11.03 8.48 -46.93
N PRO A 44 -11.38 9.76 -47.24
CA PRO A 44 -10.84 10.97 -46.58
C PRO A 44 -11.87 12.10 -46.20
N GLY A 45 -11.55 12.93 -45.18
CA GLY A 45 -11.97 14.35 -45.01
C GLY A 45 -13.43 14.66 -44.57
N VAL A 46 -13.83 15.87 -44.14
CA VAL A 46 -13.20 17.16 -43.75
C VAL A 46 -14.27 18.01 -42.99
N ASN A 47 -13.92 18.73 -41.90
CA ASN A 47 -14.46 20.00 -41.30
C ASN A 47 -15.98 20.37 -41.39
N SER A 48 -16.65 21.08 -40.44
CA SER A 48 -16.22 21.87 -39.24
C SER A 48 -17.42 22.44 -38.45
N ASN A 49 -17.22 22.79 -37.15
CA ASN A 49 -17.82 23.91 -36.38
C ASN A 49 -19.36 23.94 -36.13
N THR A 50 -19.94 24.46 -35.03
CA THR A 50 -19.55 25.14 -33.76
C THR A 50 -20.82 25.15 -32.86
N SER A 51 -20.88 25.43 -31.54
CA SER A 51 -19.94 25.67 -30.41
C SER A 51 -20.81 25.60 -29.12
N ASN A 52 -20.49 24.82 -28.10
CA ASN A 52 -19.54 25.04 -27.00
C ASN A 52 -19.86 26.21 -26.02
N SER A 53 -19.84 25.91 -24.72
CA SER A 53 -19.72 26.87 -23.61
C SER A 53 -19.06 26.19 -22.40
N GLY A 54 -17.74 26.06 -22.47
CA GLY A 54 -16.85 25.56 -21.42
C GLY A 54 -15.43 26.00 -21.78
N PHE A 55 -14.62 26.41 -20.80
CA PHE A 55 -13.35 27.11 -21.05
C PHE A 55 -12.41 26.30 -21.96
N THR A 56 -12.26 26.78 -23.19
CA THR A 56 -11.43 26.14 -24.20
C THR A 56 -9.99 26.63 -24.04
N ARG A 57 -9.01 25.75 -24.25
CA ARG A 57 -7.59 26.10 -24.40
C ARG A 57 -7.48 27.19 -25.47
N VAL A 58 -7.25 28.44 -25.05
CA VAL A 58 -7.16 29.58 -25.98
C VAL A 58 -5.85 29.48 -26.74
N ILE A 59 -5.89 28.83 -27.90
CA ILE A 59 -4.88 29.02 -28.93
C ILE A 59 -5.06 30.46 -29.41
N ASP A 60 -4.22 31.35 -28.88
CA ASP A 60 -4.13 32.71 -29.36
C ASP A 60 -3.58 32.67 -30.79
N SER A 61 -4.49 32.72 -31.76
CA SER A 61 -4.17 32.72 -33.20
C SER A 61 -3.33 33.92 -33.67
N THR A 62 -3.04 34.88 -32.78
CA THR A 62 -2.08 35.98 -33.05
C THR A 62 -0.63 35.62 -32.66
N LYS A 63 -0.43 34.61 -31.82
CA LYS A 63 0.89 34.10 -31.40
C LYS A 63 1.34 32.92 -32.28
N ARG A 64 2.65 32.70 -32.35
CA ARG A 64 3.21 31.58 -33.13
C ARG A 64 3.26 30.32 -32.27
N ILE A 65 2.85 29.21 -32.86
CA ILE A 65 3.01 27.88 -32.27
C ILE A 65 4.42 27.39 -32.61
N ILE A 66 5.17 27.01 -31.59
CA ILE A 66 6.44 26.30 -31.68
C ILE A 66 6.20 24.86 -31.25
N SER A 67 6.80 23.91 -31.95
CA SER A 67 6.83 22.50 -31.57
C SER A 67 8.25 21.97 -31.53
N GLY A 68 8.45 20.77 -31.01
CA GLY A 68 9.75 20.12 -31.06
C GLY A 68 9.79 18.85 -30.22
N TYR A 69 11.00 18.31 -30.10
CA TYR A 69 11.32 17.11 -29.34
C TYR A 69 12.44 17.44 -28.36
N VAL A 70 12.35 16.93 -27.12
CA VAL A 70 13.43 16.97 -26.15
C VAL A 70 13.98 15.57 -25.92
N THR A 71 15.30 15.43 -25.96
CA THR A 71 16.01 14.16 -25.74
C THR A 71 17.14 14.33 -24.73
N SER A 72 17.70 13.23 -24.24
CA SER A 72 19.03 13.23 -23.62
C SER A 72 20.12 13.41 -24.69
N ILE A 73 21.37 13.64 -24.28
CA ILE A 73 22.54 13.53 -25.18
C ILE A 73 22.67 12.12 -25.78
N GLY A 74 22.18 11.08 -25.09
CA GLY A 74 22.11 9.71 -25.60
C GLY A 74 21.11 9.51 -26.74
N GLY A 75 20.22 10.49 -26.98
CA GLY A 75 19.18 10.43 -28.02
C GLY A 75 17.87 9.78 -27.56
N GLU A 76 17.74 9.44 -26.28
CA GLU A 76 16.51 8.93 -25.70
C GLU A 76 15.50 10.08 -25.48
N PRO A 77 14.21 9.90 -25.78
CA PRO A 77 13.20 10.94 -25.54
C PRO A 77 13.05 11.22 -24.05
N LEU A 78 12.88 12.49 -23.68
CA LEU A 78 12.68 12.91 -22.29
C LEU A 78 11.22 13.34 -22.08
N PRO A 79 10.37 12.52 -21.45
CA PRO A 79 9.05 12.94 -21.00
C PRO A 79 9.14 13.87 -19.78
N GLY A 80 8.12 14.69 -19.55
CA GLY A 80 8.03 15.51 -18.33
C GLY A 80 8.97 16.73 -18.29
N VAL A 81 9.64 17.09 -19.39
CA VAL A 81 10.49 18.29 -19.47
C VAL A 81 9.61 19.53 -19.43
N ASN A 82 9.87 20.43 -18.48
CA ASN A 82 9.18 21.70 -18.35
C ASN A 82 9.77 22.72 -19.33
N ILE A 83 8.92 23.28 -20.19
CA ILE A 83 9.30 24.23 -21.24
C ILE A 83 8.47 25.49 -21.07
N TYR A 84 9.10 26.64 -20.87
CA TYR A 84 8.40 27.92 -20.69
C TYR A 84 9.12 29.06 -21.39
N VAL A 85 8.38 30.11 -21.74
CA VAL A 85 8.99 31.35 -22.22
C VAL A 85 9.56 32.11 -21.03
N LYS A 86 10.81 32.54 -21.12
CA LYS A 86 11.52 33.25 -20.05
C LYS A 86 10.78 34.54 -19.67
N ASN A 87 10.33 34.61 -18.41
CA ASN A 87 9.46 35.66 -17.83
C ASN A 87 7.97 35.63 -18.25
N ASP A 88 7.49 34.52 -18.84
CA ASP A 88 6.06 34.28 -19.06
C ASP A 88 5.54 33.21 -18.08
N VAL A 89 4.21 33.12 -17.92
CA VAL A 89 3.52 32.17 -17.04
C VAL A 89 3.06 30.92 -17.79
N PHE A 90 3.13 30.92 -19.12
CA PHE A 90 2.75 29.77 -19.94
C PHE A 90 3.88 28.75 -20.05
N ALA A 91 3.64 27.56 -19.52
CA ALA A 91 4.47 26.37 -19.69
C ALA A 91 3.81 25.33 -20.60
N ALA A 92 4.64 24.53 -21.25
CA ALA A 92 4.30 23.27 -21.90
C ALA A 92 5.20 22.17 -21.30
N VAL A 93 4.72 20.93 -21.34
CA VAL A 93 5.45 19.75 -20.84
C VAL A 93 5.61 18.76 -21.99
N THR A 94 6.71 18.02 -22.04
CA THR A 94 6.90 16.98 -23.06
C THR A 94 6.08 15.72 -22.77
N ASP A 95 5.54 15.11 -23.82
CA ASP A 95 4.88 13.80 -23.78
C ASP A 95 5.87 12.62 -23.72
N PHE A 96 5.35 11.38 -23.74
CA PHE A 96 6.14 10.15 -23.70
C PHE A 96 7.14 9.99 -24.85
N ASP A 97 6.90 10.62 -26.01
CA ASP A 97 7.83 10.65 -27.15
C ASP A 97 8.82 11.85 -27.07
N GLY A 98 8.80 12.59 -25.96
CA GLY A 98 9.57 13.82 -25.77
C GLY A 98 9.02 15.01 -26.56
N LYS A 99 7.82 14.95 -27.16
CA LYS A 99 7.26 16.02 -28.00
C LYS A 99 6.62 17.10 -27.15
N TYR A 100 6.67 18.35 -27.62
CA TYR A 100 5.96 19.46 -27.01
C TYR A 100 5.37 20.43 -28.04
N MET A 101 4.42 21.26 -27.59
CA MET A 101 3.91 22.42 -28.32
C MET A 101 3.67 23.60 -27.37
N ILE A 102 4.19 24.79 -27.71
CA ILE A 102 4.08 26.00 -26.91
C ILE A 102 3.81 27.25 -27.78
N ASN A 103 3.05 28.21 -27.26
CA ASN A 103 2.86 29.51 -27.91
C ASN A 103 4.00 30.45 -27.50
N ALA A 104 4.77 30.97 -28.45
CA ALA A 104 5.89 31.88 -28.18
C ALA A 104 6.13 32.84 -29.35
N GLU A 105 6.78 33.97 -29.08
CA GLU A 105 7.06 35.00 -30.09
C GLU A 105 8.48 34.89 -30.65
N PHE A 106 8.73 35.53 -31.79
CA PHE A 106 10.07 35.59 -32.37
C PHE A 106 11.01 36.38 -31.44
N GLY A 107 12.16 35.80 -31.10
CA GLY A 107 13.10 36.36 -30.14
C GLY A 107 12.78 36.06 -28.67
N SER A 108 11.67 35.39 -28.35
CA SER A 108 11.45 34.82 -27.02
C SER A 108 12.51 33.74 -26.71
N ILE A 109 12.93 33.66 -25.45
CA ILE A 109 13.81 32.58 -24.98
C ILE A 109 12.94 31.47 -24.41
N LEU A 110 13.01 30.27 -24.97
CA LEU A 110 12.47 29.07 -24.35
C LEU A 110 13.49 28.51 -23.36
N VAL A 111 13.04 28.25 -22.14
CA VAL A 111 13.82 27.62 -21.08
C VAL A 111 13.33 26.20 -20.94
N TYR A 112 14.25 25.24 -21.05
CA TYR A 112 13.99 23.81 -20.94
C TYR A 112 14.61 23.34 -19.62
N SER A 113 13.76 22.91 -18.69
CA SER A 113 14.16 22.49 -17.35
C SER A 113 13.71 21.07 -17.08
N TYR A 114 14.65 20.21 -16.67
CA TYR A 114 14.41 18.82 -16.33
C TYR A 114 15.38 18.41 -15.22
N ILE A 115 14.90 17.67 -14.23
CA ILE A 115 15.67 17.38 -13.01
C ILE A 115 16.77 16.35 -13.32
N GLY A 116 17.97 16.58 -12.79
CA GLY A 116 19.17 15.83 -13.15
C GLY A 116 19.82 16.31 -14.46
N PHE A 117 19.30 17.35 -15.10
CA PHE A 117 19.83 17.94 -16.33
C PHE A 117 20.07 19.45 -16.15
N LEU A 118 21.08 19.96 -16.85
CA LEU A 118 21.35 21.38 -16.94
C LEU A 118 20.21 22.07 -17.70
N THR A 119 19.71 23.17 -17.13
CA THR A 119 18.72 24.02 -17.79
C THR A 119 19.29 24.60 -19.07
N GLU A 120 18.66 24.33 -20.21
CA GLU A 120 19.05 24.88 -21.52
C GLU A 120 18.14 26.05 -21.91
N GLU A 121 18.74 27.10 -22.49
CA GLU A 121 18.03 28.29 -22.96
C GLU A 121 18.19 28.46 -24.48
N VAL A 122 17.09 28.36 -25.22
CA VAL A 122 17.09 28.50 -26.68
C VAL A 122 16.31 29.75 -27.10
N THR A 123 17.01 30.70 -27.73
CA THR A 123 16.35 31.88 -28.31
C THR A 123 15.65 31.50 -29.61
N LEU A 124 14.36 31.81 -29.72
CA LEU A 124 13.55 31.48 -30.89
C LEU A 124 13.89 32.34 -32.10
N GLY A 125 14.44 31.68 -33.12
CA GLY A 125 14.63 32.25 -34.46
C GLY A 125 13.39 32.13 -35.33
N SER A 126 13.58 32.00 -36.65
CA SER A 126 12.51 31.86 -37.64
C SER A 126 11.88 30.47 -37.74
N ASN A 127 12.40 29.49 -37.00
CA ASN A 127 12.01 28.09 -37.11
C ASN A 127 10.84 27.78 -36.18
N PHE A 128 9.84 27.06 -36.69
CA PHE A 128 8.67 26.60 -35.93
C PHE A 128 8.87 25.25 -35.24
N VAL A 129 9.99 24.57 -35.53
CA VAL A 129 10.41 23.31 -34.90
C VAL A 129 11.75 23.54 -34.21
N VAL A 130 11.82 23.28 -32.91
CA VAL A 130 13.02 23.47 -32.08
C VAL A 130 13.24 22.21 -31.22
N ASN A 131 14.19 21.38 -31.64
CA ASN A 131 14.57 20.18 -30.89
C ASN A 131 15.75 20.50 -29.98
N VAL A 132 15.76 19.94 -28.77
CA VAL A 132 16.78 20.20 -27.74
C VAL A 132 17.27 18.88 -27.17
N ALA A 133 18.59 18.70 -27.08
CA ALA A 133 19.19 17.61 -26.32
C ALA A 133 19.67 18.18 -24.98
N LEU A 134 19.06 17.77 -23.88
CA LEU A 134 19.47 18.19 -22.55
C LEU A 134 20.71 17.41 -22.10
N LYS A 135 21.60 18.11 -21.41
CA LYS A 135 22.82 17.56 -20.82
C LYS A 135 22.61 17.25 -19.34
N GLU A 136 23.01 16.07 -18.88
CA GLU A 136 22.99 15.71 -17.46
C GLU A 136 23.82 16.69 -16.60
N ASP A 137 23.26 17.07 -15.45
CA ASP A 137 23.96 17.87 -14.44
C ASP A 137 24.73 16.97 -13.48
N THR A 138 26.01 16.74 -13.80
CA THR A 138 26.92 15.94 -12.96
C THR A 138 27.25 16.61 -11.62
N SER A 139 26.76 17.82 -11.33
CA SER A 139 27.05 18.58 -10.10
C SER A 139 26.08 18.30 -8.95
N SER A 140 24.96 17.62 -9.19
CA SER A 140 24.00 17.25 -8.13
C SER A 140 24.35 15.95 -7.38
N LEU A 141 25.54 15.40 -7.61
CA LEU A 141 25.98 14.07 -7.14
C LEU A 141 26.90 14.09 -5.90
N ASP A 142 26.84 15.13 -5.06
CA ASP A 142 27.37 15.08 -3.69
C ASP A 142 26.35 14.39 -2.73
N GLU A 143 25.82 13.24 -3.15
CA GLU A 143 25.19 12.29 -2.23
C GLU A 143 26.31 11.50 -1.54
N VAL A 144 26.48 11.70 -0.23
CA VAL A 144 27.59 11.11 0.54
C VAL A 144 27.38 9.61 0.71
N VAL A 145 27.89 8.82 -0.24
CA VAL A 145 27.90 7.35 -0.19
C VAL A 145 29.28 6.85 0.25
N VAL A 146 29.44 6.55 1.55
CA VAL A 146 30.52 5.70 2.07
C VAL A 146 30.07 4.94 3.33
N VAL A 147 30.31 3.64 3.54
CA VAL A 147 30.47 2.44 2.68
C VAL A 147 30.22 1.23 3.62
N GLY A 148 29.53 0.20 3.12
CA GLY A 148 29.85 -1.19 3.44
C GLY A 148 29.17 -1.88 4.63
N TYR A 149 28.50 -3.00 4.35
CA TYR A 149 29.07 -4.32 4.64
C TYR A 149 28.60 -5.34 3.59
N GLY A 150 29.35 -6.43 3.41
CA GLY A 150 29.20 -7.34 2.27
C GLY A 150 27.92 -8.18 2.26
N VAL A 151 27.61 -8.72 1.08
CA VAL A 151 26.47 -9.62 0.85
C VAL A 151 26.63 -10.89 1.68
N GLN A 152 25.75 -11.08 2.67
CA GLN A 152 25.38 -12.41 3.15
C GLN A 152 23.90 -12.63 2.91
N LYS A 153 23.57 -13.71 2.17
CA LYS A 153 22.23 -14.28 2.16
C LYS A 153 21.88 -14.67 3.60
N ARG A 154 20.90 -13.97 4.19
CA ARG A 154 20.15 -14.47 5.35
C ARG A 154 18.76 -14.83 4.87
N THR A 155 18.41 -16.10 5.02
CA THR A 155 17.06 -16.62 4.81
C THR A 155 16.09 -15.98 5.79
N HIS A 156 14.83 -15.82 5.36
CA HIS A 156 13.73 -15.28 6.17
C HIS A 156 13.55 -16.03 7.50
N VAL A 157 13.15 -15.30 8.55
CA VAL A 157 12.04 -15.56 9.49
C VAL A 157 11.97 -14.33 10.43
N THR A 158 10.97 -13.47 10.27
CA THR A 158 10.67 -12.39 11.24
C THR A 158 9.71 -12.88 12.31
N GLY A 159 10.17 -13.85 13.11
CA GLY A 159 9.35 -14.59 14.06
C GLY A 159 9.07 -13.86 15.37
N ALA A 160 8.42 -12.69 15.32
CA ALA A 160 8.03 -11.90 16.49
C ALA A 160 7.06 -12.66 17.41
N VAL A 161 6.17 -13.46 16.83
CA VAL A 161 5.37 -14.49 17.48
C VAL A 161 5.63 -15.83 16.76
N THR A 162 5.66 -16.94 17.50
CA THR A 162 5.61 -18.28 16.89
C THR A 162 4.59 -19.12 17.63
N ALA A 163 3.55 -19.55 16.92
CA ALA A 163 2.54 -20.47 17.42
C ALA A 163 2.95 -21.92 17.15
N VAL A 164 2.68 -22.81 18.10
CA VAL A 164 2.76 -24.26 17.93
C VAL A 164 1.38 -24.83 18.29
N SER A 165 0.74 -25.46 17.30
CA SER A 165 -0.62 -26.01 17.45
C SER A 165 -0.59 -27.39 18.13
N SER A 166 -1.67 -27.79 18.79
CA SER A 166 -1.72 -29.10 19.47
C SER A 166 -1.51 -30.30 18.54
N GLU A 167 -1.98 -30.22 17.29
CA GLU A 167 -1.82 -31.26 16.26
C GLU A 167 -0.33 -31.53 15.96
N SER A 168 0.50 -30.50 16.05
CA SER A 168 1.94 -30.58 15.77
C SER A 168 2.74 -31.28 16.87
N ILE A 169 2.13 -31.50 18.04
CA ILE A 169 2.79 -31.95 19.28
C ILE A 169 2.06 -33.12 19.97
N GLU A 170 1.05 -33.75 19.34
CA GLU A 170 0.29 -34.87 19.93
C GLU A 170 1.14 -36.08 20.33
N ASN A 171 2.28 -36.28 19.65
CA ASN A 171 3.20 -37.39 19.88
C ASN A 171 4.24 -37.11 20.98
N GLU A 172 4.33 -35.87 21.46
CA GLU A 172 5.26 -35.46 22.51
C GLU A 172 4.67 -35.75 23.90
N ASN A 173 5.52 -35.93 24.92
CA ASN A 173 5.04 -36.19 26.28
C ASN A 173 5.09 -34.93 27.15
N ILE A 174 6.11 -34.09 26.98
CA ILE A 174 6.33 -32.86 27.76
C ILE A 174 6.51 -31.63 26.85
N VAL A 175 6.27 -30.44 27.40
CA VAL A 175 6.29 -29.19 26.62
C VAL A 175 7.67 -28.83 26.05
N VAL A 176 8.75 -29.30 26.66
CA VAL A 176 10.12 -29.05 26.18
C VAL A 176 10.36 -29.70 24.81
N GLU A 177 9.90 -30.94 24.64
CA GLU A 177 9.92 -31.68 23.37
C GLU A 177 9.04 -30.99 22.31
N ALA A 178 7.86 -30.53 22.73
CA ALA A 178 6.92 -29.78 21.90
C ALA A 178 7.49 -28.46 21.34
N LEU A 179 8.45 -27.82 22.02
CA LEU A 179 9.13 -26.61 21.54
C LEU A 179 10.37 -26.91 20.68
N GLN A 180 10.97 -28.10 20.80
CA GLN A 180 12.25 -28.41 20.18
C GLN A 180 12.17 -28.43 18.65
N GLY A 181 13.00 -27.64 17.99
CA GLY A 181 13.07 -27.55 16.52
C GLY A 181 11.86 -26.92 15.84
N ARG A 182 10.77 -26.65 16.56
CA ARG A 182 9.53 -26.03 16.05
C ARG A 182 9.49 -24.51 16.21
N VAL A 183 10.32 -23.94 17.09
CA VAL A 183 10.40 -22.48 17.31
C VAL A 183 11.75 -21.93 16.86
N VAL A 184 11.74 -21.10 15.80
CA VAL A 184 12.95 -20.44 15.28
C VAL A 184 13.47 -19.41 16.30
N GLY A 185 14.75 -19.51 16.66
CA GLY A 185 15.39 -18.61 17.64
C GLY A 185 15.22 -19.01 19.10
N LEU A 186 14.63 -20.18 19.37
CA LEU A 186 14.63 -20.83 20.68
C LEU A 186 15.86 -21.74 20.78
N ASN A 187 16.70 -21.52 21.79
CA ASN A 187 17.86 -22.37 22.08
C ASN A 187 17.59 -23.19 23.34
N MET A 188 18.02 -24.46 23.33
CA MET A 188 17.91 -25.36 24.48
C MET A 188 19.21 -26.13 24.69
N GLU A 189 19.85 -25.86 25.82
CA GLU A 189 21.02 -26.61 26.26
C GLU A 189 20.66 -27.51 27.44
N SER A 190 20.94 -28.81 27.30
CA SER A 190 20.92 -29.79 28.39
C SER A 190 22.35 -30.16 28.78
N LYS A 191 22.68 -30.04 30.07
CA LYS A 191 24.04 -30.31 30.58
C LYS A 191 24.38 -31.80 30.65
N ARG A 192 23.44 -32.71 30.39
CA ARG A 192 23.64 -34.17 30.50
C ARG A 192 22.93 -34.96 29.40
N ALA A 193 23.63 -35.13 28.28
CA ALA A 193 23.25 -35.96 27.12
C ALA A 193 22.04 -35.43 26.31
N PRO A 194 22.02 -35.64 24.98
CA PRO A 194 21.07 -34.98 24.07
C PRO A 194 19.59 -35.38 24.24
N ASN A 195 19.28 -36.32 25.13
CA ASN A 195 17.95 -36.90 25.33
C ASN A 195 17.44 -36.75 26.78
N ASN A 196 18.05 -35.90 27.60
CA ASN A 196 17.58 -35.62 28.96
C ASN A 196 17.07 -34.18 29.08
N THR A 197 15.79 -34.02 29.38
CA THR A 197 15.08 -32.75 29.46
C THR A 197 15.07 -32.14 30.86
N ASP A 198 15.43 -32.90 31.90
CA ASP A 198 15.38 -32.47 33.31
C ASP A 198 16.30 -31.26 33.62
N ASP A 199 17.42 -31.12 32.90
CA ASP A 199 18.39 -30.02 33.03
C ASP A 199 18.48 -29.18 31.72
N ALA A 200 17.40 -29.18 30.92
CA ALA A 200 17.30 -28.38 29.71
C ALA A 200 16.92 -26.94 30.06
N SER A 201 17.78 -25.97 29.75
CA SER A 201 17.48 -24.54 29.93
C SER A 201 16.91 -23.95 28.64
N ILE A 202 15.76 -23.26 28.72
CA ILE A 202 15.07 -22.69 27.56
C ILE A 202 15.42 -21.20 27.43
N ARG A 203 15.89 -20.76 26.26
CA ARG A 203 16.25 -19.36 26.00
C ARG A 203 15.67 -18.89 24.68
N VAL A 204 15.18 -17.65 24.65
CA VAL A 204 14.65 -16.97 23.47
C VAL A 204 15.66 -15.88 23.11
N HIS A 205 16.08 -15.84 21.83
CA HIS A 205 17.21 -15.08 21.26
C HIS A 205 18.60 -15.67 21.53
N GLY A 206 19.45 -15.64 20.49
CA GLY A 206 20.82 -16.19 20.51
C GLY A 206 21.88 -15.27 21.14
N LEU A 207 21.60 -14.73 22.33
CA LEU A 207 22.57 -13.92 23.09
C LEU A 207 23.47 -14.81 23.98
N ASN A 208 24.63 -14.26 24.37
CA ASN A 208 25.75 -15.04 24.92
C ASN A 208 25.43 -15.77 26.25
N LEU A 209 26.02 -16.96 26.38
CA LEU A 209 25.60 -18.06 27.28
C LEU A 209 26.08 -17.98 28.75
N ASN A 210 26.43 -16.79 29.26
CA ASN A 210 27.22 -16.68 30.51
C ASN A 210 26.44 -16.27 31.77
N ASP A 211 25.16 -15.89 31.69
CA ASP A 211 24.37 -15.47 32.86
C ASP A 211 23.03 -16.20 33.01
N SER A 212 22.69 -16.52 34.26
CA SER A 212 21.45 -17.20 34.64
C SER A 212 20.20 -16.31 34.59
N GLU A 213 20.35 -14.99 34.42
CA GLU A 213 19.24 -14.02 34.44
C GLU A 213 18.44 -13.94 33.12
N ASN A 214 18.88 -14.61 32.04
CA ASN A 214 18.29 -14.50 30.70
C ASN A 214 17.14 -15.50 30.40
N ALA A 215 16.42 -16.00 31.40
CA ALA A 215 15.26 -16.88 31.16
C ALA A 215 14.05 -16.08 30.63
N PRO A 216 13.23 -16.66 29.73
CA PRO A 216 11.95 -16.06 29.31
C PRO A 216 10.89 -16.17 30.43
N LEU A 217 9.82 -15.39 30.31
CA LEU A 217 8.68 -15.50 31.21
C LEU A 217 7.75 -16.65 30.78
N TYR A 218 7.52 -17.62 31.65
CA TYR A 218 6.59 -18.73 31.40
C TYR A 218 5.18 -18.36 31.91
N VAL A 219 4.17 -18.46 31.04
CA VAL A 219 2.76 -18.15 31.35
C VAL A 219 1.87 -19.29 30.90
N VAL A 220 1.01 -19.79 31.79
CA VAL A 220 0.08 -20.90 31.51
C VAL A 220 -1.31 -20.47 31.95
N ASP A 221 -2.27 -20.45 31.03
CA ASP A 221 -3.65 -20.01 31.27
C ASP A 221 -3.77 -18.62 31.96
N GLY A 222 -2.78 -17.74 31.72
CA GLY A 222 -2.68 -16.40 32.30
C GLY A 222 -1.96 -16.32 33.66
N ILE A 223 -1.47 -17.45 34.20
CA ILE A 223 -0.71 -17.53 35.46
C ILE A 223 0.80 -17.67 35.15
N VAL A 224 1.67 -16.99 35.89
CA VAL A 224 3.13 -17.10 35.73
C VAL A 224 3.65 -18.36 36.41
N TYR A 225 4.44 -19.16 35.69
CA TYR A 225 5.04 -20.42 36.17
C TYR A 225 6.54 -20.27 36.42
N SER A 226 7.11 -21.14 37.27
CA SER A 226 8.57 -21.29 37.36
C SER A 226 9.11 -22.11 36.18
N GLU A 227 10.42 -22.03 35.92
CA GLU A 227 11.05 -22.85 34.87
C GLU A 227 10.95 -24.36 35.18
N GLU A 228 10.86 -24.75 36.46
CA GLU A 228 10.71 -26.15 36.87
C GLU A 228 9.27 -26.62 36.64
N ASP A 229 8.28 -25.91 37.18
CA ASP A 229 6.85 -26.23 37.03
C ASP A 229 6.40 -26.22 35.55
N PHE A 230 7.06 -25.41 34.71
CA PHE A 230 6.78 -25.35 33.28
C PHE A 230 7.18 -26.63 32.55
N LYS A 231 8.32 -27.25 32.89
CA LYS A 231 8.85 -28.44 32.18
C LYS A 231 7.98 -29.68 32.38
N ASP A 232 7.36 -29.80 33.55
CA ASP A 232 6.46 -30.91 33.92
C ASP A 232 5.08 -30.84 33.24
N ILE A 233 4.79 -29.80 32.46
CA ILE A 233 3.52 -29.69 31.73
C ILE A 233 3.48 -30.71 30.60
N SER A 234 2.55 -31.66 30.70
CA SER A 234 2.35 -32.65 29.65
C SER A 234 1.77 -32.02 28.38
N ALA A 235 2.43 -32.25 27.25
CA ALA A 235 2.03 -31.73 25.94
C ALA A 235 0.59 -32.13 25.54
N LYS A 236 0.10 -33.27 26.03
CA LYS A 236 -1.26 -33.77 25.74
C LYS A 236 -2.37 -32.86 26.27
N ASN A 237 -2.09 -32.11 27.34
CA ASN A 237 -3.01 -31.15 27.95
C ASN A 237 -2.94 -29.76 27.30
N ILE A 238 -1.96 -29.51 26.43
CA ILE A 238 -1.78 -28.24 25.72
C ILE A 238 -2.74 -28.18 24.53
N ASP A 239 -3.34 -27.00 24.33
CA ASP A 239 -4.14 -26.65 23.16
C ASP A 239 -3.31 -25.83 22.15
N ASN A 240 -2.59 -24.82 22.64
CA ASN A 240 -1.66 -24.04 21.85
C ASN A 240 -0.50 -23.51 22.71
N ILE A 241 0.66 -23.33 22.08
CA ILE A 241 1.82 -22.63 22.64
C ILE A 241 2.09 -21.40 21.76
N ARG A 242 2.31 -20.23 22.36
CA ARG A 242 2.72 -19.01 21.67
C ARG A 242 4.02 -18.47 22.29
N VAL A 243 5.07 -18.32 21.48
CA VAL A 243 6.34 -17.73 21.91
C VAL A 243 6.43 -16.30 21.39
N LEU A 244 6.36 -15.33 22.31
CA LEU A 244 6.56 -13.91 22.03
C LEU A 244 8.06 -13.58 22.15
N LYS A 245 8.63 -13.06 21.07
CA LYS A 245 10.07 -12.79 20.98
C LYS A 245 10.36 -11.31 21.21
N ASP A 246 9.64 -10.42 20.53
CA ASP A 246 9.95 -8.98 20.50
C ASP A 246 8.85 -8.10 21.13
N GLY A 247 9.21 -6.83 21.38
CA GLY A 247 8.70 -6.00 22.47
C GLY A 247 7.21 -5.68 22.55
N ALA A 248 6.44 -5.77 21.47
CA ALA A 248 5.03 -5.36 21.47
C ALA A 248 4.19 -6.26 22.40
N GLY A 249 4.12 -7.57 22.09
CA GLY A 249 3.34 -8.52 22.89
C GLY A 249 3.94 -8.82 24.27
N SER A 250 5.27 -8.70 24.43
CA SER A 250 5.92 -8.94 25.73
C SER A 250 5.74 -7.78 26.72
N SER A 251 5.56 -6.54 26.25
CA SER A 251 5.39 -5.34 27.09
C SER A 251 4.23 -5.45 28.10
N ILE A 252 3.18 -6.20 27.77
CA ILE A 252 1.99 -6.47 28.62
C ILE A 252 2.41 -7.08 29.97
N TYR A 253 3.50 -7.85 29.99
CA TYR A 253 4.01 -8.55 31.17
C TYR A 253 5.14 -7.79 31.89
N GLY A 254 5.44 -6.55 31.46
CA GLY A 254 6.39 -5.64 32.11
C GLY A 254 7.85 -6.09 32.00
N SER A 255 8.71 -5.58 32.89
CA SER A 255 10.17 -5.75 32.81
C SER A 255 10.66 -7.20 32.88
N ARG A 256 9.84 -8.15 33.35
CA ARG A 256 10.17 -9.59 33.39
C ARG A 256 10.08 -10.28 32.03
N ALA A 257 9.52 -9.61 31.04
CA ALA A 257 9.29 -10.12 29.69
C ALA A 257 10.31 -9.58 28.67
N SER A 258 11.36 -8.88 29.13
CA SER A 258 12.47 -8.40 28.30
C SER A 258 13.21 -9.51 27.53
N ASN A 259 13.11 -10.74 28.03
CA ASN A 259 13.80 -11.93 27.52
C ASN A 259 12.83 -12.85 26.75
N GLY A 260 11.68 -12.33 26.31
CA GLY A 260 10.59 -13.07 25.67
C GLY A 260 9.59 -13.67 26.66
N VAL A 261 8.46 -14.16 26.12
CA VAL A 261 7.37 -14.80 26.87
C VAL A 261 6.97 -16.09 26.17
N ILE A 262 6.81 -17.18 26.92
CA ILE A 262 6.24 -18.44 26.43
C ILE A 262 4.86 -18.62 27.08
N LEU A 263 3.82 -18.52 26.27
CA LEU A 263 2.43 -18.71 26.67
C LEU A 263 1.95 -20.11 26.32
N ILE A 264 1.22 -20.74 27.22
CA ILE A 264 0.49 -21.99 27.01
C ILE A 264 -0.98 -21.73 27.32
N SER A 265 -1.85 -22.17 26.40
CA SER A 265 -3.26 -22.41 26.71
C SER A 265 -3.45 -23.90 26.91
N THR A 266 -4.05 -24.32 28.02
CA THR A 266 -4.40 -25.73 28.24
C THR A 266 -5.85 -26.01 27.83
N LYS A 267 -6.11 -27.25 27.42
CA LYS A 267 -7.46 -27.73 27.05
C LYS A 267 -8.48 -27.55 28.19
N SER A 268 -8.02 -27.59 29.44
CA SER A 268 -8.83 -27.30 30.63
C SER A 268 -8.96 -25.80 30.93
N GLY A 269 -7.90 -25.03 30.75
CA GLY A 269 -7.91 -23.57 30.95
C GLY A 269 -8.86 -22.84 30.00
N ILE A 270 -9.00 -23.33 28.77
CA ILE A 270 -10.00 -22.86 27.80
C ILE A 270 -11.44 -23.11 28.27
N LEU A 271 -11.69 -24.14 29.10
CA LEU A 271 -13.00 -24.41 29.69
C LEU A 271 -13.30 -23.51 30.91
N GLU A 272 -12.31 -23.18 31.72
CA GLU A 272 -12.50 -22.39 32.95
C GLU A 272 -12.32 -20.87 32.78
N ASN A 273 -11.41 -20.41 31.93
CA ASN A 273 -11.10 -18.99 31.72
C ASN A 273 -11.52 -18.48 30.33
N LYS A 274 -12.45 -19.17 29.66
CA LYS A 274 -12.92 -18.88 28.29
C LYS A 274 -13.11 -17.39 28.02
N GLU A 275 -13.87 -16.67 28.85
CA GLU A 275 -14.15 -15.24 28.63
C GLU A 275 -12.90 -14.35 28.73
N LYS A 276 -11.93 -14.68 29.60
CA LYS A 276 -10.67 -13.93 29.74
C LYS A 276 -9.70 -14.26 28.62
N ILE A 277 -9.64 -15.51 28.19
CA ILE A 277 -8.84 -15.96 27.05
C ILE A 277 -9.43 -15.38 25.76
N GLU A 278 -10.74 -15.36 25.58
CA GLU A 278 -11.43 -14.70 24.45
C GLU A 278 -11.40 -13.16 24.52
N ALA A 279 -11.15 -12.55 25.69
CA ALA A 279 -10.94 -11.11 25.82
C ALA A 279 -9.46 -10.71 25.61
N LEU A 280 -8.52 -11.56 26.02
CA LEU A 280 -7.10 -11.39 25.76
C LEU A 280 -6.77 -11.70 24.29
N ASN A 281 -7.32 -12.79 23.74
CA ASN A 281 -7.28 -13.06 22.30
C ASN A 281 -7.99 -11.95 21.55
N ARG A 282 -9.20 -11.48 21.92
CA ARG A 282 -9.73 -10.26 21.28
C ARG A 282 -8.77 -9.09 21.32
N LYS A 283 -8.05 -8.82 22.41
CA LYS A 283 -7.06 -7.73 22.40
C LYS A 283 -5.84 -7.99 21.51
N ILE A 284 -5.43 -9.25 21.38
CA ILE A 284 -4.30 -9.70 20.53
C ILE A 284 -4.71 -9.90 19.06
N ASP A 285 -6.01 -10.05 18.78
CA ASP A 285 -6.61 -10.23 17.45
C ASP A 285 -7.28 -8.90 16.97
N GLU A 286 -7.60 -7.97 17.88
CA GLU A 286 -7.99 -6.58 17.60
C GLU A 286 -6.76 -5.70 17.29
N GLU A 287 -5.58 -6.08 17.78
CA GLU A 287 -4.32 -5.73 17.12
C GLU A 287 -4.00 -6.81 16.08
N ILE A 288 -4.42 -6.61 14.84
CA ILE A 288 -3.80 -7.30 13.70
C ILE A 288 -2.26 -7.20 13.88
N VAL A 289 -1.54 -8.31 13.72
CA VAL A 289 -0.11 -8.39 14.08
C VAL A 289 0.74 -7.66 13.03
N PHE A 290 0.77 -6.34 13.12
CA PHE A 290 1.54 -5.48 12.23
C PHE A 290 3.03 -5.51 12.56
N LYS A 291 3.87 -5.46 11.52
CA LYS A 291 5.30 -5.19 11.67
C LYS A 291 5.48 -3.75 12.20
N PRO A 292 6.11 -3.54 13.37
CA PRO A 292 6.34 -2.19 13.87
C PRO A 292 7.34 -1.43 13.00
N TRP A 293 7.09 -0.14 12.81
CA TRP A 293 7.97 0.79 12.09
C TRP A 293 9.40 0.75 12.66
N SER A 294 10.38 0.53 11.79
CA SER A 294 11.79 0.38 12.18
C SER A 294 12.70 1.31 11.36
N PRO A 295 12.98 2.53 11.87
CA PRO A 295 13.77 3.52 11.14
C PRO A 295 15.26 3.19 11.20
N LYS A 296 15.86 2.92 10.04
CA LYS A 296 17.33 2.80 9.90
C LYS A 296 18.02 4.12 9.53
N ALA A 297 17.27 5.21 9.37
CA ALA A 297 17.82 6.51 8.99
C ALA A 297 18.48 7.23 10.18
N GLU A 298 19.69 7.74 9.97
CA GLU A 298 20.52 8.34 11.03
C GLU A 298 19.86 9.56 11.69
N TYR A 299 19.11 10.37 10.93
CA TYR A 299 18.39 11.53 11.48
C TYR A 299 17.27 11.12 12.46
N LEU A 300 16.60 9.99 12.24
CA LEU A 300 15.56 9.46 13.14
C LEU A 300 16.16 8.90 14.43
N VAL A 301 17.33 8.27 14.35
CA VAL A 301 18.11 7.83 15.52
C VAL A 301 18.55 9.04 16.38
N ASN A 302 18.67 10.23 15.79
CA ASN A 302 18.97 11.44 16.54
C ASN A 302 17.72 12.16 17.08
N LEU A 303 16.55 12.07 16.41
CA LEU A 303 15.28 12.49 17.02
C LEU A 303 14.87 11.60 18.20
N SER A 304 14.97 10.27 18.08
CA SER A 304 14.50 9.32 19.10
C SER A 304 15.25 9.39 20.43
N LYS A 305 16.41 10.05 20.47
CA LYS A 305 17.16 10.38 21.70
C LYS A 305 16.62 11.62 22.43
N SER A 306 15.63 12.31 21.89
CA SER A 306 15.06 13.53 22.48
C SER A 306 14.18 13.19 23.68
N GLU A 307 14.43 13.85 24.82
CA GLU A 307 13.70 13.60 26.06
C GLU A 307 12.24 14.12 26.02
N THR A 308 11.93 15.09 25.17
CA THR A 308 10.58 15.68 25.06
C THR A 308 10.21 16.02 23.60
N PRO A 309 8.90 16.10 23.27
CA PRO A 309 8.43 16.53 21.95
C PRO A 309 8.99 17.87 21.47
N GLU A 310 9.15 18.85 22.37
CA GLU A 310 9.65 20.17 22.02
C GLU A 310 11.15 20.17 21.69
N ILE A 311 11.92 19.26 22.29
CA ILE A 311 13.33 19.02 21.94
C ILE A 311 13.40 18.33 20.59
N ALA A 312 12.59 17.31 20.36
CA ALA A 312 12.49 16.63 19.07
C ALA A 312 12.08 17.60 17.94
N TYR A 313 11.13 18.51 18.20
CA TYR A 313 10.68 19.49 17.21
C TYR A 313 11.77 20.51 16.87
N LYS A 314 12.54 20.96 17.88
CA LYS A 314 13.74 21.79 17.65
C LYS A 314 14.85 21.05 16.90
N ALA A 315 14.95 19.72 17.04
CA ALA A 315 15.86 18.91 16.23
C ALA A 315 15.37 18.80 14.78
N TYR A 316 14.08 18.54 14.57
CA TYR A 316 13.44 18.57 13.24
C TYR A 316 13.69 19.90 12.52
N LEU A 317 13.47 21.05 13.17
CA LEU A 317 13.69 22.37 12.53
C LEU A 317 15.12 22.57 12.05
N LYS A 318 16.13 22.04 12.77
CA LYS A 318 17.54 22.07 12.31
C LYS A 318 17.80 21.13 11.14
N LEU A 319 17.17 19.95 11.15
CA LEU A 319 17.31 18.96 10.09
C LEU A 319 16.59 19.40 8.80
N ARG A 320 15.48 20.14 8.91
CA ARG A 320 14.75 20.71 7.76
C ARG A 320 15.66 21.57 6.88
N GLU A 321 16.60 22.34 7.44
CA GLU A 321 17.56 23.12 6.64
C GLU A 321 18.39 22.24 5.67
N THR A 322 18.69 21.00 6.06
CA THR A 322 19.42 20.02 5.25
C THR A 322 18.50 19.20 4.34
N TYR A 323 17.36 18.76 4.84
CA TYR A 323 16.49 17.75 4.18
C TYR A 323 15.19 18.33 3.59
N LYS A 324 15.05 19.65 3.49
CA LYS A 324 13.84 20.32 2.96
C LYS A 324 13.43 19.93 1.53
N ASN A 325 14.34 19.40 0.71
CA ASN A 325 14.04 18.95 -0.65
C ASN A 325 13.83 17.43 -0.73
N THR A 326 13.63 16.76 0.41
CA THR A 326 13.57 15.30 0.51
C THR A 326 12.16 14.87 0.97
N PRO A 327 11.27 14.43 0.06
CA PRO A 327 9.92 13.98 0.40
C PRO A 327 9.86 12.98 1.55
N THR A 328 10.76 12.01 1.54
CA THR A 328 10.84 10.95 2.55
C THR A 328 11.11 11.47 3.96
N PHE A 329 11.85 12.56 4.11
CA PHE A 329 12.18 13.16 5.40
C PHE A 329 10.93 13.67 6.13
N PHE A 330 10.05 14.42 5.45
CA PHE A 330 8.83 14.92 6.09
C PHE A 330 7.87 13.79 6.47
N MET A 331 7.75 12.76 5.62
CA MET A 331 6.97 11.56 5.92
C MET A 331 7.50 10.82 7.16
N ASP A 332 8.81 10.58 7.22
CA ASP A 332 9.45 9.86 8.32
C ASP A 332 9.36 10.62 9.65
N ILE A 333 9.55 11.94 9.62
CA ILE A 333 9.46 12.76 10.83
C ILE A 333 8.00 12.86 11.29
N ALA A 334 7.02 13.01 10.39
CA ALA A 334 5.61 13.01 10.74
C ALA A 334 5.19 11.70 11.42
N GLU A 335 5.63 10.56 10.89
CA GLU A 335 5.39 9.24 11.48
C GLU A 335 6.06 9.07 12.86
N TYR A 336 7.26 9.62 13.05
CA TYR A 336 7.87 9.71 14.38
C TYR A 336 7.00 10.52 15.36
N PHE A 337 6.51 11.70 14.97
CA PHE A 337 5.67 12.52 15.85
C PHE A 337 4.32 11.86 16.17
N ASP A 338 3.69 11.16 15.22
CA ASP A 338 2.48 10.37 15.49
C ASP A 338 2.76 9.21 16.46
N SER A 339 3.91 8.53 16.32
CA SER A 339 4.31 7.43 17.23
C SER A 339 4.50 7.86 18.69
N ILE A 340 4.85 9.13 18.94
CA ILE A 340 4.90 9.76 20.27
C ILE A 340 3.61 10.52 20.63
N ASN A 341 2.51 10.24 19.92
CA ASN A 341 1.17 10.79 20.10
C ASN A 341 1.09 12.33 19.98
N GLN A 342 1.87 12.92 19.08
CA GLN A 342 1.92 14.36 18.78
C GLN A 342 1.29 14.66 17.41
N LYS A 343 0.01 14.35 17.26
CA LYS A 343 -0.70 14.37 15.98
C LYS A 343 -0.71 15.72 15.28
N GLU A 344 -0.95 16.80 16.02
CA GLU A 344 -0.92 18.17 15.47
C GLU A 344 0.45 18.49 14.83
N LEU A 345 1.55 18.07 15.48
CA LEU A 345 2.89 18.23 14.93
C LEU A 345 3.14 17.30 13.73
N ALA A 346 2.64 16.06 13.75
CA ALA A 346 2.74 15.14 12.61
C ALA A 346 2.05 15.72 11.36
N VAL A 347 0.84 16.26 11.52
CA VAL A 347 0.06 16.93 10.45
C VAL A 347 0.77 18.21 9.98
N GLN A 348 1.25 19.05 10.90
CA GLN A 348 2.04 20.24 10.56
C GLN A 348 3.34 19.90 9.82
N ILE A 349 3.96 18.75 10.13
CA ILE A 349 5.22 18.34 9.51
C ILE A 349 4.98 17.75 8.12
N VAL A 350 4.00 16.86 7.96
CA VAL A 350 3.70 16.23 6.66
C VAL A 350 3.20 17.25 5.64
N THR A 351 2.46 18.28 6.07
CA THR A 351 1.95 19.32 5.14
C THR A 351 3.05 20.18 4.50
N ASN A 352 4.27 20.26 5.07
CA ASN A 352 5.41 20.90 4.38
C ASN A 352 5.89 20.12 3.15
N LEU A 353 5.42 18.87 2.93
CA LEU A 353 5.69 18.11 1.72
C LEU A 353 5.28 18.88 0.46
N ILE A 354 4.19 19.67 0.55
CA ILE A 354 3.68 20.48 -0.56
C ILE A 354 4.57 21.70 -0.88
N GLU A 355 5.51 22.07 0.01
CA GLU A 355 6.48 23.14 -0.25
C GLU A 355 7.61 22.69 -1.19
N ILE A 356 7.80 21.38 -1.37
CA ILE A 356 8.87 20.83 -2.23
C ILE A 356 8.54 21.07 -3.69
N ASP A 357 7.32 20.71 -4.10
CA ASP A 357 6.80 20.88 -5.45
C ASP A 357 5.27 20.93 -5.41
N LEU A 358 4.71 22.12 -5.69
CA LEU A 358 3.28 22.40 -5.62
C LEU A 358 2.50 21.80 -6.80
N ASP A 359 3.16 21.57 -7.94
CA ASP A 359 2.53 21.04 -9.17
C ASP A 359 2.73 19.51 -9.28
N ASN A 360 3.36 18.88 -8.28
CA ASN A 360 3.55 17.44 -8.22
C ASN A 360 2.31 16.73 -7.63
N HIS A 361 1.47 16.23 -8.54
CA HIS A 361 0.27 15.47 -8.21
C HIS A 361 0.55 14.17 -7.43
N GLU A 362 1.65 13.47 -7.68
CA GLU A 362 2.03 12.23 -7.00
C GLU A 362 2.43 12.47 -5.54
N LEU A 363 3.19 13.54 -5.32
CA LEU A 363 3.60 14.02 -4.00
C LEU A 363 2.38 14.49 -3.20
N SER A 364 1.47 15.21 -3.88
CA SER A 364 0.19 15.63 -3.32
C SER A 364 -0.70 14.43 -2.97
N ARG A 365 -0.73 13.37 -3.78
CA ARG A 365 -1.49 12.15 -3.49
C ARG A 365 -0.92 11.43 -2.27
N ALA A 366 0.41 11.33 -2.16
CA ALA A 366 1.06 10.78 -0.97
C ALA A 366 0.78 11.59 0.31
N LEU A 367 0.72 12.93 0.21
CA LEU A 367 0.27 13.80 1.29
C LEU A 367 -1.18 13.50 1.68
N ALA A 368 -2.09 13.44 0.70
CA ALA A 368 -3.51 13.16 0.96
C ALA A 368 -3.72 11.78 1.62
N TYR A 369 -2.96 10.75 1.22
CA TYR A 369 -2.96 9.44 1.87
C TYR A 369 -2.54 9.51 3.34
N LYS A 370 -1.49 10.27 3.68
CA LYS A 370 -1.09 10.46 5.09
C LYS A 370 -2.09 11.33 5.88
N LEU A 371 -2.74 12.31 5.25
CA LEU A 371 -3.82 13.08 5.90
C LEU A 371 -5.03 12.19 6.23
N GLN A 372 -5.47 11.31 5.32
CA GLN A 372 -6.51 10.31 5.60
C GLN A 372 -6.10 9.33 6.71
N TYR A 373 -4.83 8.90 6.73
CA TYR A 373 -4.29 8.08 7.83
C TYR A 373 -4.35 8.80 9.19
N PHE A 374 -4.04 10.09 9.23
CA PHE A 374 -4.17 10.92 10.44
C PHE A 374 -5.62 11.32 10.78
N LYS A 375 -6.60 11.00 9.92
CA LYS A 375 -8.03 11.40 9.99
C LYS A 375 -8.27 12.90 9.83
N GLU A 376 -7.39 13.56 9.07
CA GLU A 376 -7.52 14.95 8.64
C GLU A 376 -8.23 15.04 7.28
N ASP A 377 -9.38 14.38 7.17
CA ASP A 377 -10.07 14.16 5.89
C ASP A 377 -10.50 15.47 5.21
N ALA A 378 -10.78 16.53 5.98
CA ALA A 378 -11.05 17.86 5.44
C ALA A 378 -9.85 18.49 4.72
N LEU A 379 -8.62 18.24 5.20
CA LEU A 379 -7.40 18.63 4.49
C LEU A 379 -7.16 17.72 3.28
N ALA A 380 -7.44 16.42 3.39
CA ALA A 380 -7.35 15.50 2.25
C ALA A 380 -8.30 15.91 1.10
N VAL A 381 -9.55 16.29 1.40
CA VAL A 381 -10.50 16.85 0.42
C VAL A 381 -9.90 18.05 -0.33
N TYR A 382 -9.26 18.98 0.37
CA TYR A 382 -8.60 20.13 -0.27
C TYR A 382 -7.46 19.68 -1.19
N VAL A 383 -6.58 18.79 -0.72
CA VAL A 383 -5.45 18.31 -1.53
C VAL A 383 -5.93 17.56 -2.78
N TYR A 384 -6.95 16.69 -2.68
CA TYR A 384 -7.53 16.02 -3.85
C TYR A 384 -8.23 16.99 -4.81
N GLN A 385 -8.84 18.08 -4.33
CA GLN A 385 -9.36 19.15 -5.19
C GLN A 385 -8.25 19.86 -5.97
N GLU A 386 -7.07 20.08 -5.38
CA GLU A 386 -5.91 20.64 -6.10
C GLU A 386 -5.36 19.65 -7.14
N ILE A 387 -5.23 18.36 -6.79
CA ILE A 387 -4.80 17.31 -7.73
C ILE A 387 -5.71 17.27 -8.98
N LEU A 388 -7.02 17.37 -8.82
CA LEU A 388 -7.97 17.39 -9.94
C LEU A 388 -7.91 18.65 -10.81
N LYS A 389 -7.25 19.73 -10.37
CA LYS A 389 -6.95 20.88 -11.26
C LYS A 389 -5.77 20.57 -12.17
N LEU A 390 -4.81 19.78 -11.68
CA LEU A 390 -3.63 19.33 -12.42
C LEU A 390 -3.96 18.15 -13.35
N ARG A 391 -4.85 17.25 -12.90
CA ARG A 391 -5.23 15.98 -13.55
C ARG A 391 -6.75 15.79 -13.67
N PRO A 392 -7.49 16.67 -14.36
CA PRO A 392 -8.95 16.55 -14.54
C PRO A 392 -9.38 15.35 -15.42
N GLU A 393 -8.44 14.64 -16.01
CA GLU A 393 -8.65 13.42 -16.82
C GLU A 393 -8.65 12.12 -16.02
N GLU A 394 -8.03 12.09 -14.83
CA GLU A 394 -7.70 10.82 -14.14
C GLU A 394 -8.79 10.38 -13.14
N PRO A 395 -9.43 9.21 -13.33
CA PRO A 395 -10.51 8.76 -12.46
C PRO A 395 -10.07 8.32 -11.06
N HIS A 396 -8.78 7.97 -10.83
CA HIS A 396 -8.27 7.63 -9.49
C HIS A 396 -8.46 8.79 -8.51
N SER A 397 -7.99 9.99 -8.87
CA SER A 397 -8.13 11.19 -8.04
C SER A 397 -9.60 11.61 -7.82
N TYR A 398 -10.51 11.29 -8.76
CA TYR A 398 -11.95 11.47 -8.53
C TYR A 398 -12.48 10.49 -7.47
N ARG A 399 -12.10 9.21 -7.55
CA ARG A 399 -12.49 8.19 -6.56
C ARG A 399 -11.96 8.56 -5.16
N ASP A 400 -10.68 8.92 -5.06
CA ASP A 400 -10.06 9.36 -3.81
C ASP A 400 -10.77 10.58 -3.20
N LEU A 401 -11.11 11.59 -4.01
CA LEU A 401 -11.89 12.74 -3.56
C LEU A 401 -13.28 12.32 -3.05
N ALA A 402 -13.92 11.35 -3.70
CA ALA A 402 -15.21 10.82 -3.25
C ALA A 402 -15.11 10.15 -1.87
N LEU A 403 -14.09 9.32 -1.65
CA LEU A 403 -13.84 8.67 -0.36
C LEU A 403 -13.48 9.69 0.74
N ALA A 404 -12.80 10.78 0.37
CA ALA A 404 -12.56 11.90 1.29
C ALA A 404 -13.84 12.69 1.61
N TYR A 405 -14.74 12.88 0.63
CA TYR A 405 -16.06 13.47 0.86
C TYR A 405 -16.95 12.60 1.77
N GLU A 406 -16.96 11.28 1.59
CA GLU A 406 -17.63 10.33 2.48
C GLU A 406 -17.13 10.52 3.92
N ALA A 407 -15.82 10.59 4.13
CA ALA A 407 -15.22 10.75 5.46
C ALA A 407 -15.58 12.07 6.16
N VAL A 408 -15.85 13.16 5.41
CA VAL A 408 -16.31 14.45 5.99
C VAL A 408 -17.84 14.61 6.03
N GLY A 409 -18.61 13.57 5.69
CA GLY A 409 -20.08 13.58 5.73
C GLY A 409 -20.77 14.22 4.51
N GLU A 410 -20.04 14.41 3.42
CA GLU A 410 -20.54 15.01 2.17
C GLU A 410 -21.08 13.93 1.20
N TYR A 411 -21.94 13.04 1.72
CA TYR A 411 -22.32 11.76 1.10
C TYR A 411 -22.91 11.90 -0.31
N GLN A 412 -23.73 12.93 -0.58
CA GLN A 412 -24.26 13.17 -1.93
C GLN A 412 -23.14 13.49 -2.93
N LYS A 413 -22.16 14.32 -2.55
CA LYS A 413 -21.02 14.66 -3.43
C LYS A 413 -20.14 13.45 -3.71
N ALA A 414 -19.88 12.65 -2.67
CA ALA A 414 -19.16 11.38 -2.79
C ALA A 414 -19.88 10.43 -3.76
N PHE A 415 -21.19 10.23 -3.58
CA PHE A 415 -21.99 9.36 -4.43
C PHE A 415 -22.04 9.85 -5.89
N ASP A 416 -22.27 11.16 -6.09
CA ASP A 416 -22.32 11.74 -7.44
C ASP A 416 -20.99 11.56 -8.18
N ILE A 417 -19.84 11.70 -7.51
CA ILE A 417 -18.54 11.49 -8.14
C ILE A 417 -18.30 10.01 -8.45
N LEU A 418 -18.55 9.08 -7.52
CA LEU A 418 -18.40 7.64 -7.77
C LEU A 418 -19.32 7.20 -8.93
N PHE A 419 -20.57 7.67 -8.95
CA PHE A 419 -21.53 7.27 -9.98
C PHE A 419 -21.17 7.79 -11.38
N ARG A 420 -20.44 8.91 -11.48
CA ARG A 420 -19.89 9.40 -12.77
C ARG A 420 -18.76 8.51 -13.29
N ILE A 421 -17.95 7.91 -12.41
CA ILE A 421 -16.97 6.87 -12.78
C ILE A 421 -17.71 5.62 -13.27
N VAL A 422 -18.71 5.15 -12.52
CA VAL A 422 -19.54 3.97 -12.85
C VAL A 422 -20.25 4.09 -14.20
N ASN A 423 -20.71 5.29 -14.56
CA ASN A 423 -21.34 5.57 -15.86
C ASN A 423 -20.33 5.64 -17.03
N GLY A 424 -19.03 5.65 -16.77
CA GLY A 424 -17.99 5.84 -17.79
C GLY A 424 -17.76 7.29 -18.23
N GLU A 425 -18.40 8.30 -17.62
CA GLU A 425 -18.27 9.72 -18.02
C GLU A 425 -16.83 10.26 -17.95
N LEU A 426 -15.98 9.61 -17.15
CA LEU A 426 -14.56 9.91 -16.99
C LEU A 426 -13.66 8.97 -17.79
N LEU A 427 -14.20 7.84 -18.29
CA LEU A 427 -13.50 6.86 -19.12
C LEU A 427 -13.67 7.13 -20.62
N GLU A 428 -14.80 7.71 -21.05
CA GLU A 428 -15.09 8.09 -22.46
C GLU A 428 -14.10 9.10 -23.09
N LYS A 429 -13.15 9.63 -22.31
CA LYS A 429 -12.10 10.56 -22.79
C LYS A 429 -10.75 9.87 -23.02
N ASP A 430 -10.65 8.59 -22.71
CA ASP A 430 -9.42 7.82 -22.78
C ASP A 430 -9.52 6.79 -23.91
N GLU A 431 -9.04 7.16 -25.11
CA GLU A 431 -9.15 6.31 -26.32
C GLU A 431 -8.35 4.99 -26.20
N ASP A 432 -7.45 4.89 -25.22
CA ASP A 432 -6.52 3.78 -25.00
C ASP A 432 -6.94 2.81 -23.87
N GLU A 433 -8.11 2.98 -23.25
CA GLU A 433 -8.65 2.14 -22.14
C GLU A 433 -7.74 2.00 -20.89
N ARG A 434 -6.80 2.93 -20.64
CA ARG A 434 -5.76 2.85 -19.60
C ARG A 434 -6.29 2.86 -18.17
N PHE A 435 -7.50 3.38 -17.97
CA PHE A 435 -8.15 3.44 -16.66
C PHE A 435 -9.23 2.35 -16.45
N TYR A 436 -9.27 1.34 -17.32
CA TYR A 436 -10.28 0.29 -17.28
C TYR A 436 -10.30 -0.49 -15.95
N GLY A 437 -11.49 -0.83 -15.44
CA GLY A 437 -11.66 -1.66 -14.25
C GLY A 437 -11.94 -0.86 -12.97
N ILE A 438 -11.51 0.41 -12.89
CA ILE A 438 -11.80 1.28 -11.74
C ILE A 438 -13.30 1.50 -11.53
N GLU A 439 -14.11 1.38 -12.58
CA GLU A 439 -15.58 1.48 -12.48
C GLU A 439 -16.20 0.34 -11.67
N HIS A 440 -15.54 -0.81 -11.56
CA HIS A 440 -16.00 -1.91 -10.70
C HIS A 440 -15.80 -1.58 -9.22
N ILE A 441 -14.63 -1.06 -8.85
CA ILE A 441 -14.29 -0.66 -7.48
C ILE A 441 -15.17 0.53 -7.06
N ALA A 442 -15.30 1.55 -7.92
CA ALA A 442 -16.18 2.69 -7.69
C ALA A 442 -17.67 2.29 -7.60
N TYR A 443 -18.10 1.21 -8.27
CA TYR A 443 -19.47 0.68 -8.15
C TYR A 443 -19.71 -0.03 -6.82
N VAL A 444 -18.75 -0.81 -6.32
CA VAL A 444 -18.82 -1.41 -4.98
C VAL A 444 -18.93 -0.31 -3.92
N GLU A 445 -18.15 0.76 -4.05
CA GLU A 445 -18.15 1.90 -3.13
C GLU A 445 -19.43 2.75 -3.24
N ALA A 446 -19.92 3.04 -4.45
CA ALA A 446 -21.19 3.73 -4.64
C ALA A 446 -22.37 2.94 -4.07
N CYS A 447 -22.32 1.60 -4.20
CA CYS A 447 -23.29 0.69 -3.61
C CYS A 447 -23.24 0.69 -2.07
N HIS A 448 -22.04 0.64 -1.50
CA HIS A 448 -21.82 0.70 -0.07
C HIS A 448 -22.36 2.02 0.52
N LEU A 449 -21.87 3.14 0.00
CA LEU A 449 -22.23 4.50 0.39
C LEU A 449 -23.75 4.72 0.33
N ALA A 450 -24.38 4.32 -0.78
CA ALA A 450 -25.83 4.41 -0.96
C ALA A 450 -26.63 3.55 0.03
N SER A 451 -26.07 2.42 0.51
CA SER A 451 -26.74 1.51 1.46
C SER A 451 -26.54 1.89 2.93
N GLN A 452 -25.45 2.56 3.29
CA GLN A 452 -25.26 3.08 4.66
C GLN A 452 -25.98 4.42 4.86
N HIS A 453 -26.14 5.22 3.80
CA HIS A 453 -26.67 6.60 3.85
C HIS A 453 -27.94 6.79 2.99
N GLU A 454 -28.85 5.81 3.01
CA GLU A 454 -30.10 5.81 2.20
C GLU A 454 -30.95 7.09 2.37
N ASP A 455 -30.99 7.66 3.58
CA ASP A 455 -31.76 8.88 3.90
C ASP A 455 -31.06 10.19 3.48
N GLU A 456 -29.76 10.14 3.18
CA GLU A 456 -28.91 11.31 2.89
C GLU A 456 -28.55 11.45 1.40
N ILE A 457 -28.81 10.41 0.59
CA ILE A 457 -28.46 10.35 -0.83
C ILE A 457 -29.71 10.26 -1.71
N THR A 458 -29.91 11.26 -2.57
CA THR A 458 -31.03 11.33 -3.51
C THR A 458 -30.76 10.51 -4.76
N LEU A 459 -31.24 9.27 -4.78
CA LEU A 459 -31.12 8.37 -5.94
C LEU A 459 -32.24 8.59 -6.99
N THR A 460 -31.89 8.46 -8.27
CA THR A 460 -32.85 8.29 -9.37
C THR A 460 -33.45 6.88 -9.39
N GLU A 461 -34.53 6.68 -10.16
CA GLU A 461 -35.14 5.36 -10.34
C GLU A 461 -34.20 4.34 -11.00
N ASN A 462 -33.35 4.78 -11.93
CA ASN A 462 -32.38 3.92 -12.61
C ASN A 462 -31.23 3.54 -11.66
N GLN A 463 -30.71 4.48 -10.86
CA GLN A 463 -29.73 4.20 -9.82
C GLN A 463 -30.25 3.17 -8.80
N ARG A 464 -31.47 3.36 -8.26
CA ARG A 464 -32.09 2.37 -7.34
C ARG A 464 -32.23 0.97 -7.93
N LYS A 465 -32.44 0.84 -9.25
CA LYS A 465 -32.50 -0.47 -9.92
C LYS A 465 -31.12 -1.08 -10.12
N LEU A 466 -30.10 -0.25 -10.38
CA LEU A 466 -28.73 -0.68 -10.62
C LEU A 466 -28.04 -1.15 -9.32
N LEU A 467 -28.00 -0.31 -8.29
CA LEU A 467 -27.25 -0.51 -7.04
C LEU A 467 -27.70 -1.76 -6.25
N LYS A 468 -26.78 -2.37 -5.51
CA LYS A 468 -26.93 -3.65 -4.78
C LYS A 468 -26.14 -3.60 -3.48
N THR A 469 -26.53 -4.34 -2.43
CA THR A 469 -25.72 -4.41 -1.19
C THR A 469 -24.59 -5.41 -1.34
N PHE A 470 -23.39 -5.06 -0.85
CA PHE A 470 -22.19 -5.88 -0.88
C PHE A 470 -21.73 -6.22 0.54
N ASP A 471 -22.15 -7.39 1.01
CA ASP A 471 -21.96 -7.88 2.37
C ASP A 471 -20.81 -8.92 2.38
N VAL A 472 -19.55 -8.49 2.50
CA VAL A 472 -18.37 -9.38 2.42
C VAL A 472 -17.59 -9.47 3.73
N ASP A 473 -16.88 -10.59 3.94
CA ASP A 473 -16.17 -10.86 5.19
C ASP A 473 -14.85 -10.11 5.26
N ILE A 474 -14.08 -10.10 4.15
CA ILE A 474 -12.89 -9.28 3.97
C ILE A 474 -13.00 -8.57 2.62
N ARG A 475 -12.68 -7.27 2.60
CA ARG A 475 -12.35 -6.49 1.40
C ARG A 475 -11.01 -5.80 1.63
N VAL A 476 -10.08 -5.92 0.69
CA VAL A 476 -8.80 -5.22 0.70
C VAL A 476 -8.76 -4.37 -0.56
N VAL A 477 -8.35 -3.11 -0.43
CA VAL A 477 -8.07 -2.23 -1.57
C VAL A 477 -6.68 -1.66 -1.40
N ILE A 478 -5.87 -1.70 -2.45
CA ILE A 478 -4.58 -1.01 -2.49
C ILE A 478 -4.61 0.13 -3.49
N ASP A 479 -4.04 1.26 -3.09
CA ASP A 479 -3.84 2.44 -3.91
C ASP A 479 -2.37 2.86 -3.80
N TRP A 480 -1.78 3.41 -4.85
CA TRP A 480 -0.44 3.98 -4.79
C TRP A 480 -0.41 5.39 -5.41
N ASN A 481 0.68 6.12 -5.20
CA ASN A 481 0.77 7.54 -5.55
C ASN A 481 1.42 7.82 -6.92
N HIS A 482 1.98 6.79 -7.57
CA HIS A 482 2.71 6.89 -8.84
C HIS A 482 1.94 6.15 -9.93
N ASN A 483 1.81 6.73 -11.12
CA ASN A 483 1.04 6.09 -12.20
C ASN A 483 1.90 5.17 -13.09
N ASP A 484 3.20 5.08 -12.81
CA ASP A 484 4.21 4.30 -13.54
C ASP A 484 4.82 3.18 -12.67
N THR A 485 4.12 2.71 -11.63
CA THR A 485 4.62 1.65 -10.73
C THR A 485 3.72 0.43 -10.79
N ASP A 486 4.25 -0.69 -11.22
CA ASP A 486 3.52 -1.96 -11.29
C ASP A 486 3.50 -2.66 -9.91
N LEU A 487 2.30 -2.87 -9.38
CA LEU A 487 2.01 -3.35 -8.02
C LEU A 487 0.79 -4.28 -8.02
N ASP A 488 1.02 -5.58 -7.86
CA ASP A 488 -0.06 -6.56 -7.74
C ASP A 488 -0.48 -6.76 -6.27
N LEU A 489 -1.79 -6.79 -6.01
CA LEU A 489 -2.37 -7.26 -4.74
C LEU A 489 -2.47 -8.78 -4.74
N TRP A 490 -1.70 -9.41 -3.85
CA TRP A 490 -1.74 -10.86 -3.65
C TRP A 490 -2.35 -11.18 -2.28
N VAL A 491 -3.23 -12.17 -2.23
CA VAL A 491 -3.84 -12.64 -0.97
C VAL A 491 -3.70 -14.15 -0.86
N GLU A 492 -3.02 -14.61 0.17
CA GLU A 492 -2.91 -16.03 0.51
C GLU A 492 -3.93 -16.38 1.59
N ASN A 493 -4.75 -17.42 1.35
CA ASN A 493 -5.83 -17.81 2.26
C ASN A 493 -5.38 -18.91 3.24
N PRO A 494 -6.20 -19.25 4.27
CA PRO A 494 -5.87 -20.28 5.26
C PRO A 494 -5.72 -21.73 4.73
N ASN A 495 -5.78 -21.93 3.41
CA ASN A 495 -5.65 -23.23 2.74
C ASN A 495 -4.44 -23.26 1.79
N ASP A 496 -3.46 -22.37 1.99
CA ASP A 496 -2.26 -22.18 1.15
C ASP A 496 -2.61 -21.90 -0.33
N GLU A 497 -3.77 -21.25 -0.60
CA GLU A 497 -4.19 -20.86 -1.95
C GLU A 497 -3.99 -19.36 -2.16
N LYS A 498 -2.94 -19.03 -2.91
CA LYS A 498 -2.61 -17.67 -3.34
C LYS A 498 -3.54 -17.20 -4.47
N VAL A 499 -4.21 -16.08 -4.23
CA VAL A 499 -5.00 -15.31 -5.19
C VAL A 499 -4.15 -14.15 -5.67
N LEU A 500 -3.96 -14.04 -6.98
CA LEU A 500 -3.08 -13.07 -7.66
C LEU A 500 -3.50 -12.93 -9.13
N TYR A 501 -2.88 -12.04 -9.93
CA TYR A 501 -3.31 -11.73 -11.30
C TYR A 501 -3.51 -12.97 -12.20
N SER A 502 -2.65 -14.00 -12.09
CA SER A 502 -2.76 -15.23 -12.91
C SER A 502 -3.77 -16.27 -12.36
N ASN A 503 -4.28 -16.05 -11.15
CA ASN A 503 -5.26 -16.89 -10.46
C ASN A 503 -6.22 -16.00 -9.63
N LYS A 504 -7.02 -15.17 -10.31
CA LYS A 504 -7.87 -14.12 -9.70
C LYS A 504 -9.03 -14.62 -8.82
N THR A 505 -9.13 -15.92 -8.53
CA THR A 505 -10.18 -16.49 -7.66
C THR A 505 -9.71 -17.70 -6.87
N SER A 506 -10.13 -17.83 -5.61
CA SER A 506 -9.92 -19.02 -4.77
C SER A 506 -11.14 -19.95 -4.71
N LYS A 507 -10.94 -21.17 -4.16
CA LYS A 507 -12.01 -22.17 -3.97
C LYS A 507 -13.05 -21.77 -2.93
N ASP A 508 -12.63 -21.10 -1.86
CA ASP A 508 -13.49 -20.57 -0.80
C ASP A 508 -14.26 -19.31 -1.23
N GLY A 509 -13.87 -18.70 -2.37
CA GLY A 509 -14.65 -17.68 -3.06
C GLY A 509 -14.11 -16.28 -2.99
N GLY A 510 -12.84 -16.11 -2.60
CA GLY A 510 -12.09 -14.89 -2.84
C GLY A 510 -12.01 -14.57 -4.33
N ARG A 511 -11.98 -13.27 -4.64
CA ARG A 511 -11.83 -12.72 -5.99
C ARG A 511 -10.94 -11.49 -5.92
N LEU A 512 -9.99 -11.40 -6.85
CA LEU A 512 -9.25 -10.18 -7.17
C LEU A 512 -9.99 -9.38 -8.25
N SER A 513 -9.76 -8.08 -8.29
CA SER A 513 -10.07 -7.19 -9.40
C SER A 513 -9.44 -7.70 -10.70
N GLU A 514 -9.90 -7.14 -11.82
CA GLU A 514 -9.10 -7.26 -13.03
C GLU A 514 -7.95 -6.26 -12.91
N ASP A 515 -6.72 -6.77 -12.78
CA ASP A 515 -5.45 -6.07 -13.08
C ASP A 515 -5.61 -5.10 -14.27
N ILE A 516 -5.13 -3.86 -14.06
CA ILE A 516 -5.20 -2.76 -15.02
C ILE A 516 -3.83 -2.61 -15.67
N THR A 517 -3.78 -2.92 -16.96
CA THR A 517 -2.55 -2.90 -17.75
C THR A 517 -1.83 -1.55 -17.66
N GLU A 518 -0.49 -1.59 -17.66
CA GLU A 518 0.42 -0.44 -17.57
C GLU A 518 0.70 0.11 -16.15
N GLY A 519 0.38 -0.66 -15.08
CA GLY A 519 0.79 -0.34 -13.70
C GLY A 519 -0.06 0.73 -13.02
N TYR A 520 -1.33 0.84 -13.42
CA TYR A 520 -2.28 1.80 -12.87
C TYR A 520 -3.11 1.18 -11.74
N GLY A 521 -3.04 1.76 -10.54
CA GLY A 521 -3.90 1.38 -9.42
C GLY A 521 -5.28 2.06 -9.47
N PRO A 522 -6.27 1.62 -8.69
CA PRO A 522 -6.16 0.69 -7.55
C PRO A 522 -6.53 -0.77 -7.85
N GLU A 523 -6.07 -1.69 -7.01
CA GLU A 523 -6.49 -3.10 -7.00
C GLU A 523 -7.37 -3.45 -5.80
N GLU A 524 -8.27 -4.43 -5.95
CA GLU A 524 -9.24 -4.87 -4.94
C GLU A 524 -9.27 -6.39 -4.79
N PHE A 525 -9.23 -6.89 -3.55
CA PHE A 525 -9.62 -8.26 -3.21
C PHE A 525 -10.90 -8.26 -2.39
N MET A 526 -11.80 -9.21 -2.65
CA MET A 526 -12.99 -9.45 -1.83
C MET A 526 -13.24 -10.94 -1.62
N ILE A 527 -13.67 -11.33 -0.42
CA ILE A 527 -14.21 -12.66 -0.12
C ILE A 527 -15.52 -12.57 0.65
N LYS A 528 -16.59 -13.15 0.06
CA LYS A 528 -17.95 -13.04 0.61
C LYS A 528 -18.16 -13.82 1.90
N LYS A 529 -17.52 -14.98 2.02
CA LYS A 529 -17.53 -15.86 3.19
C LYS A 529 -16.12 -16.39 3.38
N ALA A 530 -15.41 -15.88 4.37
CA ALA A 530 -14.03 -16.29 4.62
C ALA A 530 -14.00 -17.70 5.25
N SER A 531 -12.97 -18.46 4.89
CA SER A 531 -12.51 -19.63 5.65
C SER A 531 -12.01 -19.17 7.02
N LYS A 532 -12.02 -20.06 8.00
CA LYS A 532 -11.48 -19.74 9.33
C LYS A 532 -9.94 -19.79 9.29
N GLY A 533 -9.27 -18.83 9.92
CA GLY A 533 -7.80 -18.72 9.94
C GLY A 533 -7.29 -17.41 9.35
N ASP A 534 -6.00 -17.38 9.04
CA ASP A 534 -5.28 -16.17 8.63
C ASP A 534 -5.26 -15.97 7.10
N TYR A 535 -5.62 -14.77 6.67
CA TYR A 535 -5.42 -14.28 5.29
C TYR A 535 -4.21 -13.36 5.27
N GLU A 536 -3.13 -13.78 4.63
CA GLU A 536 -1.94 -12.95 4.43
C GLU A 536 -2.15 -12.03 3.22
N ILE A 537 -1.95 -10.74 3.43
CA ILE A 537 -2.04 -9.70 2.41
C ILE A 537 -0.61 -9.33 2.02
N LEU A 538 -0.31 -9.55 0.75
CA LEU A 538 1.00 -9.37 0.13
C LEU A 538 0.85 -8.38 -1.04
N VAL A 539 1.91 -7.67 -1.36
CA VAL A 539 2.01 -6.86 -2.58
C VAL A 539 3.30 -7.22 -3.30
N ASP A 540 3.19 -7.64 -4.56
CA ASP A 540 4.34 -7.88 -5.43
C ASP A 540 4.77 -6.54 -6.04
N TYR A 541 6.04 -6.18 -5.92
CA TYR A 541 6.56 -4.87 -6.33
C TYR A 541 7.63 -5.01 -7.40
N TYR A 542 7.24 -4.74 -8.64
CA TYR A 542 8.15 -4.63 -9.77
C TYR A 542 8.91 -3.29 -9.72
N ALA A 543 9.97 -3.27 -8.91
CA ALA A 543 10.76 -2.07 -8.68
C ALA A 543 11.41 -1.52 -9.96
N ASP A 544 10.92 -0.36 -10.41
CA ASP A 544 11.46 0.38 -11.54
C ASP A 544 12.95 0.69 -11.38
N GLN A 545 13.65 0.67 -12.51
CA GLN A 545 15.08 1.04 -12.57
C GLN A 545 15.27 2.56 -12.66
N VAL A 546 14.18 3.34 -12.69
CA VAL A 546 14.18 4.80 -12.86
C VAL A 546 14.06 5.48 -11.49
N GLN A 547 14.90 6.48 -11.23
CA GLN A 547 14.88 7.25 -10.01
C GLN A 547 13.74 8.29 -10.06
N LYS A 548 12.66 8.05 -9.30
CA LYS A 548 11.44 8.88 -9.32
C LYS A 548 11.61 10.17 -8.51
N ILE A 549 11.20 11.29 -9.09
CA ILE A 549 11.36 12.66 -8.55
C ILE A 549 10.52 12.89 -7.27
N SER A 550 9.34 12.28 -7.24
CA SER A 550 8.37 12.25 -6.13
C SER A 550 8.85 11.46 -4.90
N GLY A 551 9.91 10.65 -5.03
CA GLY A 551 10.45 9.78 -3.99
C GLY A 551 10.08 8.30 -4.18
N PRO A 552 10.08 7.48 -3.12
CA PRO A 552 9.65 6.09 -3.19
C PRO A 552 8.12 5.99 -3.27
N THR A 553 7.61 4.98 -3.98
CA THR A 553 6.18 4.72 -4.09
C THR A 553 5.54 4.57 -2.71
N THR A 554 4.49 5.35 -2.46
CA THR A 554 3.69 5.35 -1.24
C THR A 554 2.42 4.56 -1.48
N LEU A 555 2.34 3.40 -0.84
CA LEU A 555 1.25 2.44 -0.92
C LEU A 555 0.26 2.69 0.23
N LYS A 556 -1.00 2.97 -0.09
CA LYS A 556 -2.15 2.99 0.82
C LYS A 556 -2.87 1.65 0.73
N VAL A 557 -2.87 0.88 1.81
CA VAL A 557 -3.64 -0.35 1.94
C VAL A 557 -4.83 -0.08 2.84
N THR A 558 -6.05 -0.30 2.32
CA THR A 558 -7.30 -0.17 3.08
C THR A 558 -7.91 -1.55 3.27
N ILE A 559 -7.99 -2.01 4.52
CA ILE A 559 -8.54 -3.31 4.89
C ILE A 559 -9.90 -3.09 5.55
N PHE A 560 -10.92 -3.79 5.06
CA PHE A 560 -12.24 -3.85 5.66
C PHE A 560 -12.54 -5.28 6.11
N THR A 561 -13.06 -5.42 7.33
CA THR A 561 -13.68 -6.67 7.79
C THR A 561 -15.17 -6.44 8.02
N ASN A 562 -16.01 -7.41 7.65
CA ASN A 562 -17.48 -7.29 7.66
C ASN A 562 -18.02 -6.11 6.83
N TYR A 563 -17.43 -5.86 5.65
CA TYR A 563 -17.80 -4.76 4.77
C TYR A 563 -19.29 -4.80 4.40
N GLY A 564 -19.94 -3.63 4.44
CA GLY A 564 -21.38 -3.45 4.22
C GLY A 564 -22.28 -3.83 5.40
N ARG A 565 -21.71 -4.24 6.55
CA ARG A 565 -22.47 -4.70 7.72
C ARG A 565 -22.31 -3.76 8.91
N LYS A 566 -23.25 -3.82 9.86
CA LYS A 566 -23.27 -2.96 11.07
C LYS A 566 -22.06 -3.08 11.99
N ASN A 567 -21.26 -4.13 11.82
CA ASN A 567 -20.03 -4.40 12.55
C ASN A 567 -18.78 -4.30 11.65
N GLU A 568 -18.88 -3.56 10.55
CA GLU A 568 -17.74 -3.22 9.70
C GLU A 568 -16.62 -2.59 10.52
N LYS A 569 -15.38 -3.00 10.24
CA LYS A 569 -14.17 -2.29 10.66
C LYS A 569 -13.38 -1.90 9.41
N LYS A 570 -12.95 -0.65 9.33
CA LYS A 570 -12.04 -0.11 8.31
C LYS A 570 -10.70 0.23 8.96
N GLU A 571 -9.61 -0.20 8.34
CA GLU A 571 -8.25 0.15 8.72
C GLU A 571 -7.45 0.63 7.50
N ILE A 572 -6.63 1.65 7.70
CA ILE A 572 -5.75 2.23 6.68
C ILE A 572 -4.30 2.06 7.13
N ARG A 573 -3.45 1.64 6.20
CA ARG A 573 -2.00 1.51 6.37
C ARG A 573 -1.29 2.24 5.22
N ILE A 574 -0.31 3.08 5.56
CA ILE A 574 0.52 3.77 4.57
C ILE A 574 1.93 3.22 4.67
N LEU A 575 2.38 2.54 3.62
CA LEU A 575 3.70 1.93 3.48
C LEU A 575 4.52 2.69 2.43
N ARG A 576 5.84 2.65 2.55
CA ARG A 576 6.76 3.19 1.54
C ARG A 576 7.60 2.08 0.96
N LEU A 577 7.58 1.93 -0.36
CA LEU A 577 8.24 0.86 -1.07
C LEU A 577 9.64 1.35 -1.48
N ASN A 578 10.67 0.87 -0.78
CA ASN A 578 12.03 1.42 -0.84
C ASN A 578 13.11 0.36 -1.07
N LYS A 579 12.75 -0.82 -1.57
CA LYS A 579 13.66 -1.91 -1.94
C LYS A 579 13.13 -2.72 -3.13
N LYS A 580 14.06 -3.42 -3.79
CA LYS A 580 13.80 -4.68 -4.49
C LYS A 580 13.55 -5.81 -3.47
N GLU A 581 12.41 -5.76 -2.81
CA GLU A 581 11.79 -6.96 -2.22
C GLU A 581 10.63 -7.27 -3.15
N ASP A 582 10.71 -8.41 -3.86
CA ASP A 582 9.71 -8.81 -4.86
C ASP A 582 8.34 -8.88 -4.15
N GLU A 583 8.22 -9.71 -3.12
CA GLU A 583 7.01 -9.80 -2.29
C GLU A 583 7.12 -9.00 -0.97
N ILE A 584 6.16 -8.12 -0.71
CA ILE A 584 6.04 -7.31 0.52
C ILE A 584 4.76 -7.68 1.27
N GLU A 585 4.89 -8.32 2.43
CA GLU A 585 3.79 -8.60 3.35
C GLU A 585 3.33 -7.30 4.05
N VAL A 586 2.08 -6.89 3.79
CA VAL A 586 1.49 -5.62 4.24
C VAL A 586 0.56 -5.75 5.45
N GLY A 587 0.06 -6.96 5.72
CA GLY A 587 -0.73 -7.29 6.90
C GLY A 587 -1.39 -8.66 6.84
N THR A 588 -2.09 -9.03 7.91
CA THR A 588 -2.78 -10.33 8.03
C THR A 588 -4.20 -10.09 8.58
N VAL A 589 -5.20 -10.84 8.12
CA VAL A 589 -6.57 -10.77 8.63
C VAL A 589 -7.02 -12.14 9.12
N SER A 590 -7.21 -12.28 10.43
CA SER A 590 -7.68 -13.52 11.08
C SER A 590 -9.20 -13.58 11.16
N MET A 591 -9.80 -14.71 10.76
CA MET A 591 -11.25 -14.95 10.68
C MET A 591 -11.73 -16.15 11.51
#